data_AF-A0A6P0YNB6-F1
#
_entry.id   AF-A0A6P0YNB6-F1
#
_cell.length_a   1.000
_cell.length_b   1.000
_cell.length_c   1.000
_cell.angle_alpha   90.00
_cell.angle_beta   90.00
_cell.angle_gamma   90.00
#
_symmetry.space_group_name_H-M   'P 1'
#
loop_
_entity.id
_entity.type
_entity.pdbx_description
1 polymer ?
#
loop_
_entity_poly.entity_id
_entity_poly.type
_entity_poly.pdbx_seq_one_letter_code
_entity_poly.pdbx_strand_id
1 'polypeptide(L)'
;MINPSLYQINTRVWLNRLSQKFGRRATLDDIPDPELDQIVHWGFDWVYFLGVWQTGIMARDISRANPDVRKEAIELFDDEFQEDYICGSCFAVTGYHIHENLGDNAAMLRLRDRLHQRGLKLMLDFVPNHTAPDHPWVQTNPDF
;
A
#
# COMPACT_ATOMS: atom_id res chain seq x y z
N MET A 1 -4.14 -2.29 32.61
CA MET A 1 -4.03 -1.41 31.43
C MET A 1 -4.12 -2.28 30.20
N ILE A 2 -4.96 -1.91 29.24
CA ILE A 2 -5.01 -2.59 27.93
C ILE A 2 -3.97 -1.88 27.05
N ASN A 3 -2.99 -2.61 26.55
CA ASN A 3 -1.97 -2.11 25.63
C ASN A 3 -2.33 -2.60 24.23
N PRO A 4 -3.00 -1.79 23.38
CA PRO A 4 -3.40 -2.24 22.06
C PRO A 4 -2.16 -2.52 21.20
N SER A 5 -2.23 -3.61 20.45
CA SER A 5 -1.18 -4.09 19.56
C SER A 5 -1.52 -3.76 18.10
N LEU A 6 -0.48 -3.46 17.31
CA LEU A 6 -0.61 -3.05 15.90
C LEU A 6 0.21 -3.97 15.01
N TYR A 7 -0.41 -4.49 13.96
CA TYR A 7 0.26 -5.21 12.89
C TYR A 7 0.34 -4.33 11.63
N GLN A 8 1.54 -3.96 11.20
CA GLN A 8 1.74 -3.19 9.97
C GLN A 8 1.99 -4.12 8.79
N ILE A 9 1.29 -3.85 7.68
CA ILE A 9 1.44 -4.57 6.42
C ILE A 9 1.78 -3.58 5.31
N ASN A 10 2.83 -3.89 4.55
CA ASN A 10 3.04 -3.22 3.26
C ASN A 10 2.04 -3.77 2.24
N THR A 11 0.97 -3.01 1.98
CA THR A 11 -0.17 -3.46 1.18
C THR A 11 0.22 -3.84 -0.23
N ARG A 12 1.11 -3.09 -0.86
CA ARG A 12 1.53 -3.30 -2.25
C ARG A 12 2.32 -4.60 -2.40
N VAL A 13 3.21 -4.88 -1.46
CA VAL A 13 3.97 -6.14 -1.41
C VAL A 13 3.03 -7.32 -1.19
N TRP A 14 2.08 -7.19 -0.25
CA TRP A 14 1.12 -8.25 0.03
C TRP A 14 0.23 -8.57 -1.17
N LEU A 15 -0.32 -7.56 -1.84
CA LEU A 15 -1.13 -7.75 -3.03
C LEU A 15 -0.31 -8.24 -4.24
N ASN A 16 0.97 -7.89 -4.36
CA ASN A 16 1.84 -8.50 -5.36
C ASN A 16 1.98 -10.02 -5.11
N ARG A 17 2.27 -10.43 -3.86
CA ARG A 17 2.32 -11.85 -3.49
C ARG A 17 1.04 -12.59 -3.84
N LEU A 18 -0.13 -11.99 -3.55
CA LEU A 18 -1.43 -12.56 -3.93
C LEU A 18 -1.60 -12.61 -5.45
N SER A 19 -1.13 -11.59 -6.16
CA SER A 19 -1.20 -11.55 -7.63
C SER A 19 -0.42 -12.71 -8.26
N GLN A 20 0.80 -12.97 -7.78
CA GLN A 20 1.61 -14.11 -8.22
C GLN A 20 0.90 -15.43 -7.92
N LYS A 21 0.35 -15.58 -6.71
CA LYS A 21 -0.39 -16.79 -6.31
C LYS A 21 -1.63 -17.04 -7.18
N PHE A 22 -2.33 -15.99 -7.61
CA PHE A 22 -3.55 -16.10 -8.39
C PHE A 22 -3.34 -16.07 -9.90
N GLY A 23 -2.13 -15.76 -10.39
CA GLY A 23 -1.87 -15.60 -11.82
C GLY A 23 -2.60 -14.42 -12.47
N ARG A 24 -3.09 -13.47 -11.67
CA ARG A 24 -3.74 -12.22 -12.11
C ARG A 24 -3.51 -11.13 -11.08
N ARG A 25 -3.68 -9.87 -11.45
CA ARG A 25 -3.63 -8.76 -10.48
C ARG A 25 -4.68 -8.98 -9.38
N ALA A 26 -4.22 -8.91 -8.13
CA ALA A 26 -5.02 -8.95 -6.92
C ALA A 26 -5.24 -7.53 -6.38
N THR A 27 -6.41 -7.30 -5.82
CA THR A 27 -6.87 -6.06 -5.20
C THR A 27 -7.19 -6.29 -3.73
N LEU A 28 -7.62 -5.25 -3.01
CA LEU A 28 -8.05 -5.37 -1.60
C LEU A 28 -9.19 -6.40 -1.42
N ASP A 29 -10.07 -6.57 -2.41
CA ASP A 29 -11.15 -7.55 -2.36
C ASP A 29 -10.64 -9.00 -2.43
N ASP A 30 -9.46 -9.21 -3.00
CA ASP A 30 -8.86 -10.52 -3.19
C ASP A 30 -8.10 -11.02 -1.95
N ILE A 31 -7.94 -10.19 -0.92
CA ILE A 31 -7.34 -10.62 0.36
C ILE A 31 -8.21 -11.73 0.94
N PRO A 32 -7.69 -12.96 1.17
CA PRO A 32 -8.50 -14.04 1.69
C PRO A 32 -8.86 -13.84 3.16
N ASP A 33 -10.11 -14.19 3.52
CA ASP A 33 -10.59 -14.21 4.91
C ASP A 33 -9.65 -14.96 5.88
N PRO A 34 -9.10 -16.15 5.53
CA PRO A 34 -8.15 -16.86 6.39
C PRO A 34 -6.88 -16.07 6.71
N GLU A 35 -6.43 -15.17 5.83
CA GLU A 35 -5.27 -14.32 6.14
C GLU A 35 -5.63 -13.22 7.15
N LEU A 36 -6.87 -12.74 7.15
CA LEU A 36 -7.37 -11.82 8.18
C LEU A 36 -7.58 -12.54 9.52
N ASP A 37 -8.11 -13.76 9.49
CA ASP A 37 -8.27 -14.62 10.68
C ASP A 37 -6.93 -14.90 11.34
N GLN A 38 -5.88 -15.08 10.54
CA GLN A 38 -4.53 -15.31 11.04
C GLN A 38 -3.98 -14.13 11.86
N ILE A 39 -4.32 -12.89 11.49
CA ILE A 39 -3.91 -11.69 12.23
C ILE A 39 -4.59 -11.66 13.61
N VAL A 40 -5.87 -12.06 13.69
CA VAL A 40 -6.57 -12.25 14.96
C VAL A 40 -5.93 -13.35 15.79
N HIS A 41 -5.56 -14.47 15.17
CA HIS A 41 -4.92 -15.57 15.87
C HIS A 41 -3.57 -15.18 16.49
N TRP A 42 -2.83 -14.26 15.86
CA TRP A 42 -1.62 -13.68 16.44
C TRP A 42 -1.88 -12.71 17.61
N GLY A 43 -3.14 -12.37 17.88
CA GLY A 43 -3.54 -11.55 19.01
C GLY A 43 -3.46 -10.04 18.77
N PHE A 44 -3.49 -9.59 17.50
CA PHE A 44 -3.45 -8.16 17.19
C PHE A 44 -4.81 -7.47 17.34
N ASP A 45 -4.79 -6.20 17.77
CA ASP A 45 -6.00 -5.37 17.90
C ASP A 45 -6.24 -4.48 16.68
N TRP A 46 -5.16 -4.03 16.04
CA TRP A 46 -5.18 -3.15 14.88
C TRP A 46 -4.36 -3.72 13.73
N VAL A 47 -4.78 -3.40 12.51
CA VAL A 47 -4.01 -3.64 11.29
C VAL A 47 -3.80 -2.32 10.57
N TYR A 48 -2.54 -1.99 10.29
CA TYR A 48 -2.16 -0.85 9.48
C TYR A 48 -1.83 -1.30 8.06
N PHE A 49 -2.68 -0.88 7.12
CA PHE A 49 -2.43 -1.02 5.69
C PHE A 49 -1.63 0.18 5.19
N LEU A 50 -0.31 0.01 5.13
CA LEU A 50 0.62 1.03 4.63
C LEU A 50 0.48 1.16 3.11
N GLY A 51 0.42 2.40 2.62
CA GLY A 51 0.67 2.74 1.22
C GLY A 51 -0.50 2.47 0.28
N VAL A 52 -1.73 2.71 0.78
CA VAL A 52 -2.97 2.47 0.03
C VAL A 52 -3.38 3.61 -0.88
N TRP A 53 -2.83 4.82 -0.67
CA TRP A 53 -3.24 6.01 -1.40
C TRP A 53 -2.71 6.06 -2.82
N GLN A 54 -3.44 6.78 -3.67
CA GLN A 54 -3.05 7.05 -5.03
C GLN A 54 -1.72 7.83 -5.06
N THR A 55 -0.79 7.31 -5.85
CA THR A 55 0.52 7.92 -6.10
C THR A 55 0.66 8.26 -7.58
N GLY A 56 1.58 9.18 -7.87
CA GLY A 56 1.81 9.68 -9.22
C GLY A 56 2.87 8.91 -10.02
N ILE A 57 2.86 9.07 -11.34
CA ILE A 57 3.86 8.44 -12.22
C ILE A 57 5.23 9.07 -12.02
N MET A 58 5.29 10.36 -11.68
CA MET A 58 6.55 11.10 -11.64
C MET A 58 7.44 10.60 -10.50
N ALA A 59 6.85 10.35 -9.32
CA ALA A 59 7.57 9.76 -8.20
C ALA A 59 8.09 8.34 -8.49
N ARG A 60 7.29 7.52 -9.18
CA ARG A 60 7.72 6.18 -9.63
C ARG A 60 8.90 6.28 -10.58
N ASP A 61 8.81 7.16 -11.57
CA ASP A 61 9.84 7.30 -12.61
C ASP A 61 11.15 7.84 -12.03
N ILE A 62 11.08 8.77 -11.05
CA ILE A 62 12.24 9.22 -10.27
C ILE A 62 12.89 8.04 -9.54
N SER A 63 12.11 7.19 -8.85
CA SER A 63 12.66 6.02 -8.17
C SER A 63 13.28 5.02 -9.13
N ARG A 64 12.66 4.80 -10.31
CA ARG A 64 13.19 3.91 -11.35
C ARG A 64 14.44 4.44 -12.03
N ALA A 65 14.64 5.75 -12.07
CA ALA A 65 15.83 6.39 -12.62
C ALA A 65 16.98 6.46 -11.61
N ASN A 66 16.73 6.23 -10.32
CA ASN A 66 17.77 6.26 -9.28
C ASN A 66 18.66 5.00 -9.38
N PRO A 67 19.97 5.13 -9.68
CA PRO A 67 20.87 3.99 -9.85
C PRO A 67 21.01 3.12 -8.61
N ASP A 68 20.98 3.71 -7.41
CA ASP A 68 21.13 2.98 -6.16
C ASP A 68 19.90 2.12 -5.87
N VAL A 69 18.69 2.68 -6.05
CA VAL A 69 17.43 1.94 -5.91
C VAL A 69 17.36 0.79 -6.92
N ARG A 70 17.76 1.03 -8.16
CA ARG A 70 17.81 -0.02 -9.20
C ARG A 70 18.79 -1.12 -8.82
N LYS A 71 20.00 -0.73 -8.38
CA LYS A 71 21.04 -1.67 -7.99
C LYS A 71 20.56 -2.56 -6.84
N GLU A 72 20.02 -1.97 -5.78
CA GLU A 72 19.47 -2.72 -4.64
C GLU A 72 18.34 -3.66 -5.06
N ALA A 73 17.44 -3.21 -5.95
CA ALA A 73 16.36 -4.05 -6.44
C ALA A 73 16.87 -5.23 -7.29
N ILE A 74 17.86 -5.00 -8.17
CA ILE A 74 18.49 -6.06 -8.96
C ILE A 74 19.22 -7.05 -8.05
N GLU A 75 19.95 -6.57 -7.04
CA GLU A 75 20.63 -7.45 -6.08
C GLU A 75 19.66 -8.27 -5.23
N LEU A 76 18.46 -7.73 -4.93
CA LEU A 76 17.45 -8.41 -4.13
C LEU A 76 16.68 -9.48 -4.92
N PHE A 77 16.38 -9.23 -6.19
CA PHE A 77 15.53 -10.09 -7.01
C PHE A 77 16.28 -10.90 -8.07
N ASP A 78 17.54 -10.57 -8.34
CA ASP A 78 18.40 -11.24 -9.32
C ASP A 78 17.70 -11.42 -10.67
N ASP A 79 17.69 -12.64 -11.22
CA ASP A 79 17.01 -13.00 -12.47
C ASP A 79 15.49 -12.79 -12.45
N GLU A 80 14.88 -12.67 -11.27
CA GLU A 80 13.43 -12.40 -11.11
C GLU A 80 13.10 -10.90 -11.12
N PHE A 81 14.09 -10.01 -11.25
CA PHE A 81 13.86 -8.57 -11.27
C PHE A 81 12.92 -8.16 -12.41
N GLN A 82 11.92 -7.36 -12.04
CA GLN A 82 11.03 -6.68 -12.99
C GLN A 82 11.02 -5.18 -12.69
N GLU A 83 11.01 -4.35 -13.73
CA GLU A 83 10.92 -2.88 -13.58
C GLU A 83 9.71 -2.44 -12.73
N ASP A 84 8.62 -3.21 -12.80
CA ASP A 84 7.40 -2.93 -12.05
C ASP A 84 7.51 -3.19 -10.54
N TYR A 85 8.60 -3.79 -10.06
CA TYR A 85 8.88 -3.89 -8.63
C TYR A 85 9.27 -2.56 -8.00
N ILE A 86 9.84 -1.64 -8.79
CA ILE A 86 10.11 -0.26 -8.35
C ILE A 86 8.85 0.57 -8.62
N CYS A 87 7.95 0.61 -7.62
CA CYS A 87 6.67 1.31 -7.69
C CYS A 87 6.69 2.75 -7.16
N GLY A 88 7.85 3.25 -6.72
CA GLY A 88 7.99 4.57 -6.09
C GLY A 88 7.59 4.60 -4.61
N SER A 89 7.86 5.72 -3.94
CA SER A 89 7.47 5.91 -2.53
C SER A 89 5.94 5.89 -2.39
N CYS A 90 5.44 5.09 -1.46
CA CYS A 90 4.01 5.09 -1.12
C CYS A 90 3.53 6.36 -0.42
N PHE A 91 4.46 7.22 0.03
CA PHE A 91 4.17 8.53 0.61
C PHE A 91 4.16 9.67 -0.41
N ALA A 92 4.52 9.40 -1.67
CA ALA A 92 4.37 10.36 -2.77
C ALA A 92 2.91 10.40 -3.26
N VAL A 93 2.00 10.82 -2.36
CA VAL A 93 0.55 10.83 -2.58
C VAL A 93 0.17 11.92 -3.58
N THR A 94 -0.71 11.60 -4.54
CA THR A 94 -1.38 12.56 -5.43
C THR A 94 -2.85 12.74 -5.10
N GLY A 95 -3.42 11.86 -4.27
CA GLY A 95 -4.77 12.02 -3.72
C GLY A 95 -5.10 10.97 -2.66
N TYR A 96 -5.90 11.38 -1.66
CA TYR A 96 -6.40 10.52 -0.58
C TYR A 96 -7.63 9.71 -1.01
N HIS A 97 -7.45 8.92 -2.07
CA HIS A 97 -8.35 7.85 -2.49
C HIS A 97 -7.52 6.58 -2.72
N ILE A 98 -8.15 5.41 -2.67
CA ILE A 98 -7.46 4.14 -2.88
C ILE A 98 -6.80 4.11 -4.25
N HIS A 99 -5.55 3.69 -4.29
CA HIS A 99 -4.80 3.58 -5.51
C HIS A 99 -5.51 2.63 -6.48
N GLU A 100 -5.66 3.04 -7.74
CA GLU A 100 -6.36 2.30 -8.79
C GLU A 100 -5.90 0.84 -8.98
N ASN A 101 -4.64 0.52 -8.68
CA ASN A 101 -4.09 -0.83 -8.79
C ASN A 101 -4.49 -1.73 -7.61
N LEU A 102 -4.97 -1.15 -6.52
CA LEU A 102 -5.39 -1.85 -5.29
C LEU A 102 -6.91 -1.97 -5.20
N GLY A 103 -7.67 -1.33 -6.11
CA GLY A 103 -9.12 -1.31 -6.12
C GLY A 103 -9.67 0.11 -6.05
N ASP A 104 -10.80 0.28 -5.37
CA ASP A 104 -11.46 1.57 -5.16
C ASP A 104 -11.74 1.83 -3.67
N ASN A 105 -12.31 2.99 -3.37
CA ASN A 105 -12.70 3.33 -1.99
C ASN A 105 -13.72 2.33 -1.41
N ALA A 106 -14.59 1.75 -2.26
CA ALA A 106 -15.57 0.76 -1.82
C ALA A 106 -14.90 -0.56 -1.42
N ALA A 107 -13.83 -0.98 -2.09
CA ALA A 107 -13.02 -2.14 -1.72
C ALA A 107 -12.39 -1.96 -0.34
N MET A 108 -11.88 -0.76 -0.04
CA MET A 108 -11.39 -0.47 1.32
C MET A 108 -12.50 -0.50 2.37
N LEU A 109 -13.70 0.00 2.06
CA LEU A 109 -14.83 -0.09 2.99
C LEU A 109 -15.23 -1.55 3.25
N ARG A 110 -15.29 -2.40 2.22
CA ARG A 110 -15.57 -3.84 2.37
C ARG A 110 -14.48 -4.54 3.19
N LEU A 111 -13.21 -4.22 2.96
CA LEU A 111 -12.10 -4.76 3.74
C LEU A 111 -12.19 -4.33 5.21
N ARG A 112 -12.46 -3.05 5.47
CA ARG A 112 -12.69 -2.53 6.83
C ARG A 112 -13.81 -3.29 7.53
N ASP A 113 -14.94 -3.51 6.85
CA ASP A 113 -16.07 -4.22 7.44
C ASP A 113 -15.71 -5.68 7.75
N ARG A 114 -14.95 -6.36 6.87
CA ARG A 114 -14.43 -7.71 7.10
C ARG A 114 -13.43 -7.78 8.27
N LEU A 115 -12.61 -6.75 8.48
CA LEU A 115 -11.74 -6.62 9.65
C LEU A 115 -12.55 -6.41 10.93
N HIS A 116 -13.54 -5.52 10.91
CA HIS A 116 -14.39 -5.22 12.06
C HIS A 116 -15.19 -6.43 12.53
N GLN A 117 -15.70 -7.26 11.61
CA GLN A 117 -16.37 -8.53 11.94
C GLN A 117 -15.48 -9.48 12.76
N ARG A 118 -14.17 -9.31 12.68
CA ARG A 118 -13.15 -10.10 13.38
C ARG A 118 -12.61 -9.39 14.63
N GLY A 119 -13.14 -8.22 14.98
CA GLY A 119 -12.66 -7.41 16.10
C GLY A 119 -11.38 -6.61 15.81
N LEU A 120 -10.84 -6.66 14.59
CA LEU A 120 -9.68 -5.87 14.18
C LEU A 120 -10.10 -4.45 13.82
N LYS A 121 -9.28 -3.46 14.20
CA LYS A 121 -9.44 -2.08 13.77
C LYS A 121 -8.50 -1.75 12.61
N LEU A 122 -8.95 -0.92 11.68
CA LEU A 122 -8.16 -0.48 10.54
C LEU A 122 -7.43 0.84 10.85
N MET A 123 -6.13 0.90 10.52
CA MET A 123 -5.32 2.11 10.47
C MET A 123 -4.79 2.32 9.05
N LEU A 124 -4.76 3.58 8.60
CA LEU A 124 -4.19 4.02 7.31
C LEU A 124 -3.25 5.20 7.56
N ASP A 125 -2.29 5.42 6.67
CA ASP A 125 -1.40 6.58 6.74
C ASP A 125 -2.11 7.89 6.47
N PHE A 126 -1.61 8.96 7.08
CA PHE A 126 -1.94 10.33 6.70
C PHE A 126 -0.65 11.14 6.69
N VAL A 127 -0.33 11.75 5.55
CA VAL A 127 0.95 12.43 5.27
C VAL A 127 0.67 13.89 4.89
N PRO A 128 0.49 14.79 5.86
CA PRO A 128 0.12 16.18 5.59
C PRO A 128 1.31 17.09 5.26
N ASN A 129 2.55 16.62 5.49
CA ASN A 129 3.74 17.47 5.43
C ASN A 129 4.36 17.57 4.02
N HIS A 130 3.95 16.72 3.07
CA HIS A 130 4.41 16.76 1.68
C HIS A 130 3.44 16.01 0.76
N THR A 131 3.54 16.27 -0.54
CA THR A 131 2.80 15.56 -1.59
C THR A 131 3.75 15.11 -2.71
N ALA A 132 3.26 14.27 -3.62
CA ALA A 132 4.02 13.90 -4.83
C ALA A 132 4.38 15.14 -5.67
N PRO A 133 5.49 15.08 -6.45
CA PRO A 133 5.86 16.13 -7.40
C PRO A 133 4.78 16.43 -8.45
N ASP A 134 3.94 15.44 -8.76
CA ASP A 134 2.82 15.53 -9.72
C ASP A 134 1.44 15.60 -9.02
N HIS A 135 1.39 15.94 -7.72
CA HIS A 135 0.11 16.23 -7.06
C HIS A 135 -0.52 17.50 -7.67
N PRO A 136 -1.85 17.52 -7.92
CA PRO A 136 -2.54 18.70 -8.42
C PRO A 136 -2.30 20.01 -7.64
N TRP A 137 -1.95 19.93 -6.36
CA TRP A 137 -1.71 21.10 -5.50
C TRP A 137 -0.44 21.84 -5.87
N VAL A 138 0.56 21.18 -6.44
CA VAL A 138 1.77 21.83 -6.95
C VAL A 138 1.43 22.93 -7.96
N GLN A 139 0.36 22.75 -8.76
CA GLN A 139 -0.11 23.75 -9.71
C GLN A 139 -1.23 24.64 -9.16
N THR A 140 -2.17 24.05 -8.40
CA THR A 140 -3.41 24.73 -8.00
C THR A 140 -3.30 25.47 -6.66
N ASN A 141 -2.37 25.08 -5.79
CA ASN A 141 -2.18 25.60 -4.44
C ASN A 141 -0.66 25.66 -4.12
N PRO A 142 0.14 26.45 -4.86
CA PRO A 142 1.60 26.47 -4.72
C PRO A 142 2.09 27.03 -3.38
N ASP A 143 1.22 27.66 -2.60
CA ASP A 143 1.52 28.23 -1.28
C ASP A 143 1.31 27.25 -0.11
N PHE A 144 0.88 26.01 -0.40
CA PHE A 144 0.77 24.93 0.59
C PHE A 144 2.13 24.32 0.97
#